data_AF-A0A7J7IIQ4-F1
#
_entry.id   AF-A0A7J7IIQ4-F1
#
_cell.length_a   1.000
_cell.length_b   1.000
_cell.length_c   1.000
_cell.angle_alpha   90.00
_cell.angle_beta   90.00
_cell.angle_gamma   90.00
#
_symmetry.space_group_name_H-M   'P 1'
#
loop_
_entity.id
_entity.type
_entity.pdbx_description
1 polymer ?
#
loop_
_entity_poly.entity_id
_entity_poly.type
_entity_poly.pdbx_seq_one_letter_code
_entity_poly.pdbx_strand_id
1 'polypeptide(L)'
;MYRSIGLMHRVVPKSDAEQDIGGVQSMDPFVPLVVRKLLTHMDVLSQRCGCVAAAIFISIWSEDNADHLRAVELLELSLQCTERRALVAAQLYAELGVAMTTDELAGADDTERHIARSMPARWLLSHALQRLTAQFICMFVGETESQERASSNKPHYAVRSEGAPNIMIPLASIVQSGGEDAQSLASLVPLFHLVWTLGLAQHGYESEWFRNELWPLLGAAVELPRALCSKTAGSWGNDRFRDQRLCLAAALNWLRAQVHCLAVLVQQGSELARTYLKQRLEHLTELDAGVASETFAVPQRQALSPTAAIRFRIVFQPRSPHGCSLRRSQVPVQMPSCGRCANSAATTPL
;
A
#
# COMPACT_ATOMS: atom_id res chain seq x y z
N MET A 1 38.60 8.19 -3.48
CA MET A 1 39.40 7.00 -3.11
C MET A 1 38.82 6.40 -1.84
N TYR A 2 38.39 5.15 -1.91
CA TYR A 2 37.81 4.37 -0.83
C TYR A 2 38.72 4.32 0.40
N ARG A 3 38.17 4.53 1.61
CA ARG A 3 38.79 4.06 2.86
C ARG A 3 37.90 2.99 3.48
N SER A 4 38.45 1.79 3.40
CA SER A 4 38.00 0.51 3.91
C SER A 4 37.62 0.56 5.39
N ILE A 5 36.42 0.11 5.74
CA ILE A 5 36.09 -0.29 7.11
C ILE A 5 36.43 -1.78 7.20
N GLY A 6 37.45 -2.09 7.99
CA GLY A 6 37.90 -3.45 8.25
C GLY A 6 36.84 -4.26 9.00
N LEU A 7 36.30 -5.27 8.32
CA LEU A 7 35.73 -6.45 8.97
C LEU A 7 36.87 -7.17 9.71
N MET A 8 36.94 -7.01 11.04
CA MET A 8 37.75 -7.91 11.86
C MET A 8 37.06 -9.27 11.91
N HIS A 9 37.39 -10.14 10.96
CA HIS A 9 37.32 -11.58 11.17
C HIS A 9 38.35 -11.94 12.25
N ARG A 10 37.91 -12.10 13.50
CA ARG A 10 38.65 -12.95 14.43
C ARG A 10 38.38 -14.40 14.02
N VAL A 11 39.37 -15.02 13.38
CA VAL A 11 39.44 -16.47 13.22
C VAL A 11 39.61 -17.04 14.62
N VAL A 12 38.53 -17.63 15.17
CA VAL A 12 38.59 -18.43 16.39
C VAL A 12 39.23 -19.77 16.02
N PRO A 13 40.35 -20.17 16.64
CA PRO A 13 40.92 -21.50 16.43
C PRO A 13 39.92 -22.56 16.90
N LYS A 14 39.81 -23.62 16.09
CA LYS A 14 38.77 -24.66 16.13
C LYS A 14 38.86 -25.64 17.32
N SER A 15 39.51 -25.28 18.43
CA SER A 15 39.76 -26.20 19.56
C SER A 15 38.98 -25.90 20.84
N ASP A 16 38.29 -24.77 20.96
CA ASP A 16 37.59 -24.39 22.21
C ASP A 16 36.06 -24.34 22.04
N ALA A 17 35.52 -24.92 20.97
CA ALA A 17 34.10 -24.84 20.59
C ALA A 17 33.19 -25.88 21.29
N GLU A 18 33.63 -26.45 22.41
CA GLU A 18 32.82 -27.38 23.22
C GLU A 18 32.93 -27.07 24.72
N GLN A 19 32.69 -25.82 25.11
CA GLN A 19 32.33 -25.50 26.50
C GLN A 19 31.19 -24.47 26.50
N ASP A 20 30.05 -24.92 27.02
CA ASP A 20 28.88 -24.14 27.45
C ASP A 20 28.38 -23.03 26.50
N ILE A 21 27.45 -23.36 25.60
CA ILE A 21 26.50 -22.38 25.04
C ILE A 21 25.39 -22.15 26.08
N GLY A 22 25.78 -21.74 27.28
CA GLY A 22 24.91 -21.23 28.32
C GLY A 22 24.87 -19.71 28.24
N GLY A 23 24.11 -19.15 27.31
CA GLY A 23 23.95 -17.70 27.21
C GLY A 23 23.60 -17.18 25.82
N VAL A 24 22.46 -17.57 25.26
CA VAL A 24 21.83 -16.76 24.20
C VAL A 24 21.32 -15.49 24.88
N GLN A 25 22.16 -14.45 24.96
CA GLN A 25 21.69 -13.11 25.26
C GLN A 25 20.66 -12.76 24.18
N SER A 26 19.41 -12.56 24.58
CA SER A 26 18.30 -12.28 23.67
C SER A 26 18.69 -11.09 22.78
N MET A 27 18.52 -11.24 21.45
CA MET A 27 18.79 -10.16 20.50
C MET A 27 17.72 -9.05 20.55
N ASP A 28 16.66 -9.25 21.33
CA ASP A 28 15.48 -8.40 21.41
C ASP A 28 15.76 -6.92 21.73
N PRO A 29 16.76 -6.52 22.56
CA PRO A 29 17.01 -5.10 22.80
C PRO A 29 17.78 -4.40 21.67
N PHE A 30 18.49 -5.16 20.82
CA PHE A 30 19.34 -4.57 19.78
C PHE A 30 18.58 -4.26 18.49
N VAL A 31 17.60 -5.09 18.12
CA VAL A 31 16.90 -4.92 16.85
C VAL A 31 16.10 -3.60 16.80
N PRO A 32 15.38 -3.17 17.85
CA PRO A 32 14.73 -1.87 17.88
C PRO A 32 15.69 -0.69 17.68
N LEU A 33 16.92 -0.77 18.22
CA LEU A 33 17.94 0.26 18.02
C LEU A 33 18.41 0.36 16.56
N VAL A 34 18.55 -0.79 15.89
CA VAL A 34 18.87 -0.82 14.46
C VAL A 34 17.76 -0.20 13.64
N VAL A 35 16.49 -0.52 13.94
CA VAL A 35 15.32 0.08 13.25
C VAL A 35 15.31 1.60 13.43
N ARG A 36 15.50 2.10 14.65
CA ARG A 36 15.61 3.55 14.92
C ARG A 36 16.73 4.20 14.12
N LYS A 37 17.89 3.55 14.01
CA LYS A 37 19.03 4.04 13.23
C LYS A 37 18.73 4.07 11.73
N LEU A 38 18.01 3.08 11.20
CA LEU A 38 17.60 3.03 9.80
C LEU A 38 16.59 4.13 9.47
N LEU A 39 15.58 4.34 10.33
CA LEU A 39 14.55 5.37 10.14
C LEU A 39 15.13 6.79 10.15
N THR A 40 16.10 7.05 11.03
CA THR A 40 16.75 8.37 11.16
C THR A 40 17.90 8.58 10.17
N HIS A 41 18.20 7.59 9.32
CA HIS A 41 19.30 7.68 8.37
C HIS A 41 19.01 8.67 7.24
N MET A 42 20.03 9.36 6.73
CA MET A 42 19.85 10.34 5.64
C MET A 42 19.56 9.68 4.29
N ASP A 43 20.11 8.50 4.05
CA ASP A 43 19.90 7.72 2.83
C ASP A 43 18.48 7.14 2.74
N VAL A 44 17.86 7.28 1.57
CA VAL A 44 16.48 6.85 1.32
C VAL A 44 16.32 5.34 1.37
N LEU A 45 17.31 4.55 0.91
CA LEU A 45 17.22 3.09 0.93
C LEU A 45 17.25 2.58 2.37
N SER A 46 18.13 3.13 3.21
CA SER A 46 18.17 2.82 4.64
C SER A 46 16.85 3.12 5.33
N GLN A 47 16.24 4.29 5.06
CA GLN A 47 14.94 4.63 5.64
C GLN A 47 13.82 3.70 5.19
N ARG A 48 13.80 3.31 3.91
CA ARG A 48 12.82 2.33 3.40
C ARG A 48 12.97 0.98 4.08
N CYS A 49 14.20 0.50 4.30
CA CYS A 49 14.45 -0.71 5.08
C CYS A 49 13.96 -0.54 6.52
N GLY A 50 14.17 0.63 7.12
CA GLY A 50 13.63 0.99 8.44
C GLY A 50 12.11 0.93 8.49
N CYS A 51 11.40 1.38 7.45
CA CYS A 51 9.93 1.33 7.39
C CYS A 51 9.40 -0.10 7.38
N VAL A 52 10.00 -0.97 6.55
CA VAL A 52 9.64 -2.40 6.49
C VAL A 52 9.86 -3.05 7.86
N ALA A 53 11.04 -2.84 8.45
CA ALA A 53 11.35 -3.41 9.75
C ALA A 53 10.42 -2.87 10.84
N ALA A 54 10.13 -1.58 10.85
CA ALA A 54 9.22 -0.97 11.80
C ALA A 54 7.82 -1.58 11.71
N ALA A 55 7.26 -1.74 10.51
CA ALA A 55 5.94 -2.35 10.33
C ALA A 55 5.88 -3.78 10.89
N ILE A 56 6.93 -4.59 10.67
CA ILE A 56 7.04 -5.95 11.21
C ILE A 56 7.02 -5.92 12.75
N PHE A 57 7.85 -5.08 13.37
CA PHE A 57 7.92 -5.00 14.84
C PHE A 57 6.63 -4.47 15.47
N ILE A 58 6.00 -3.47 14.85
CA ILE A 58 4.73 -2.93 15.32
C ILE A 58 3.65 -4.02 15.28
N SER A 59 3.60 -4.83 14.21
CA SER A 59 2.68 -5.97 14.13
C SER A 59 2.92 -6.98 15.25
N ILE A 60 4.16 -7.45 15.41
CA ILE A 60 4.54 -8.40 16.48
C ILE A 60 4.20 -7.86 17.88
N TRP A 61 4.55 -6.61 18.17
CA TRP A 61 4.30 -5.99 19.47
C TRP A 61 2.84 -5.60 19.69
N SER A 62 2.00 -5.59 18.64
CA SER A 62 0.57 -5.33 18.79
C SER A 62 -0.20 -6.57 19.25
N GLU A 63 0.40 -7.77 19.13
CA GLU A 63 -0.18 -9.02 19.63
C GLU A 63 -0.13 -9.11 21.16
N ASP A 64 0.93 -8.58 21.79
CA ASP A 64 1.11 -8.58 23.24
C ASP A 64 0.74 -7.23 23.85
N ASN A 65 -0.27 -7.22 24.74
CA ASN A 65 -0.69 -6.02 25.47
C ASN A 65 0.46 -5.36 26.25
N ALA A 66 1.47 -6.11 26.70
CA ALA A 66 2.61 -5.57 27.43
C ALA A 66 3.52 -4.67 26.54
N ASP A 67 3.53 -4.90 25.23
CA ASP A 67 4.40 -4.21 24.27
C ASP A 67 3.66 -3.14 23.44
N HIS A 68 2.36 -2.91 23.66
CA HIS A 68 1.58 -1.90 22.93
C HIS A 68 2.19 -0.50 22.99
N LEU A 69 2.73 -0.09 24.14
CA LEU A 69 3.36 1.22 24.27
C LEU A 69 4.60 1.33 23.36
N ARG A 70 5.41 0.26 23.26
CA ARG A 70 6.58 0.22 22.37
C ARG A 70 6.18 0.24 20.91
N ALA A 71 5.08 -0.44 20.56
CA ALA A 71 4.51 -0.39 19.22
C ALA A 71 4.08 1.03 18.84
N VAL A 72 3.39 1.75 19.74
CA VAL A 72 2.99 3.15 19.52
C VAL A 72 4.20 4.07 19.40
N GLU A 73 5.19 3.96 20.30
CA GLU A 73 6.40 4.79 20.24
C GLU A 73 7.19 4.59 18.93
N LEU A 74 7.32 3.34 18.47
CA LEU A 74 7.98 3.04 17.21
C LEU A 74 7.18 3.54 16.01
N LEU A 75 5.85 3.43 16.07
CA LEU A 75 4.94 3.93 15.05
C LEU A 75 5.03 5.46 14.93
N GLU A 76 4.95 6.18 16.05
CA GLU A 76 5.10 7.64 16.11
C GLU A 76 6.44 8.09 15.54
N LEU A 77 7.54 7.45 15.96
CA LEU A 77 8.87 7.76 15.43
C LEU A 77 8.94 7.51 13.92
N SER A 78 8.37 6.41 13.43
CA SER A 78 8.38 6.07 12.00
C SER A 78 7.62 7.11 11.19
N LEU A 79 6.46 7.57 11.68
CA LEU A 79 5.68 8.62 11.03
C LEU A 79 6.43 9.95 11.01
N GLN A 80 7.08 10.34 12.11
CA GLN A 80 7.89 11.56 12.18
C GLN A 80 9.09 11.51 11.23
N CYS A 81 9.79 10.38 11.16
CA CYS A 81 10.97 10.22 10.30
C CYS A 81 10.63 10.25 8.80
N THR A 82 9.39 9.93 8.44
CA THR A 82 8.95 9.81 7.04
C THR A 82 8.13 11.00 6.56
N GLU A 83 7.67 11.88 7.45
CA GLU A 83 6.78 13.01 7.14
C GLU A 83 7.25 13.89 5.97
N ARG A 84 8.56 14.19 5.91
CA ARG A 84 9.13 15.07 4.87
C ARG A 84 9.46 14.37 3.56
N ARG A 85 9.19 13.07 3.45
CA ARG A 85 9.58 12.24 2.29
C ARG A 85 8.40 11.41 1.84
N ALA A 86 7.56 11.98 0.98
CA ALA A 86 6.30 11.38 0.56
C ALA A 86 6.42 9.92 0.06
N LEU A 87 7.49 9.58 -0.69
CA LEU A 87 7.73 8.21 -1.15
C LEU A 87 8.08 7.23 -0.02
N VAL A 88 8.76 7.70 1.03
CA VAL A 88 9.10 6.88 2.19
C VAL A 88 7.87 6.74 3.10
N ALA A 89 7.09 7.80 3.28
CA ALA A 89 5.80 7.74 3.97
C ALA A 89 4.82 6.79 3.26
N ALA A 90 4.74 6.86 1.92
CA ALA A 90 3.96 5.95 1.11
C ALA A 90 4.36 4.48 1.32
N GLN A 91 5.67 4.20 1.40
CA GLN A 91 6.17 2.85 1.74
C GLN A 91 5.71 2.45 3.15
N LEU A 92 5.91 3.31 4.15
CA LEU A 92 5.52 3.03 5.52
C LEU A 92 4.02 2.70 5.62
N TYR A 93 3.14 3.49 4.99
CA TYR A 93 1.70 3.22 4.99
C TYR A 93 1.36 1.90 4.30
N ALA A 94 2.02 1.56 3.19
CA ALA A 94 1.82 0.29 2.51
C ALA A 94 2.23 -0.90 3.39
N GLU A 95 3.41 -0.83 4.01
CA GLU A 95 3.91 -1.89 4.90
C GLU A 95 3.06 -2.02 6.17
N LEU A 96 2.62 -0.91 6.77
CA LEU A 96 1.69 -0.93 7.89
C LEU A 96 0.34 -1.51 7.49
N GLY A 97 -0.14 -1.21 6.28
CA GLY A 97 -1.38 -1.79 5.75
C GLY A 97 -1.28 -3.31 5.70
N VAL A 98 -0.21 -3.84 5.11
CA VAL A 98 0.05 -5.29 5.05
C VAL A 98 0.23 -5.90 6.44
N ALA A 99 1.05 -5.28 7.28
CA ALA A 99 1.38 -5.81 8.61
C ALA A 99 0.18 -5.80 9.58
N MET A 100 -0.81 -4.96 9.31
CA MET A 100 -2.07 -4.87 10.07
C MET A 100 -3.26 -5.52 9.34
N THR A 101 -3.03 -6.12 8.17
CA THR A 101 -4.05 -6.93 7.52
C THR A 101 -4.18 -8.22 8.30
N THR A 102 -5.34 -8.44 8.92
CA THR A 102 -5.72 -9.74 9.46
C THR A 102 -6.26 -10.60 8.31
N ASP A 103 -6.00 -11.90 8.29
CA ASP A 103 -6.44 -12.84 7.22
C ASP A 103 -7.99 -13.04 7.22
N GLU A 104 -8.73 -12.15 7.88
CA GLU A 104 -10.19 -12.05 8.02
C GLU A 104 -10.93 -11.65 6.72
N LEU A 105 -10.57 -12.23 5.58
CA LEU A 105 -11.53 -12.41 4.48
C LEU A 105 -12.14 -13.82 4.47
N ALA A 106 -11.71 -14.71 5.39
CA ALA A 106 -12.29 -16.04 5.59
C ALA A 106 -12.20 -16.54 7.05
N GLY A 107 -12.98 -15.94 7.96
CA GLY A 107 -13.38 -16.57 9.24
C GLY A 107 -12.28 -16.83 10.27
N ALA A 108 -11.74 -15.78 10.88
CA ALA A 108 -10.65 -15.93 11.86
C ALA A 108 -11.11 -16.22 13.30
N ASP A 109 -10.25 -16.99 13.98
CA ASP A 109 -10.15 -17.19 15.43
C ASP A 109 -9.99 -15.86 16.20
N ASP A 110 -10.32 -15.88 17.50
CA ASP A 110 -10.33 -14.71 18.39
C ASP A 110 -9.02 -13.91 18.47
N THR A 111 -7.87 -14.48 18.08
CA THR A 111 -6.54 -13.84 18.14
C THR A 111 -6.35 -12.77 17.06
N GLU A 112 -6.89 -12.95 15.86
CA GLU A 112 -6.72 -11.99 14.75
C GLU A 112 -7.58 -10.73 14.95
N ARG A 113 -8.78 -10.89 15.51
CA ARG A 113 -9.63 -9.78 15.97
C ARG A 113 -8.94 -8.92 17.03
N HIS A 114 -8.01 -9.50 17.80
CA HIS A 114 -7.30 -8.81 18.86
C HIS A 114 -6.29 -7.78 18.32
N ILE A 115 -5.61 -8.08 17.20
CA ILE A 115 -4.62 -7.17 16.59
C ILE A 115 -5.32 -5.95 15.98
N ALA A 116 -6.39 -6.16 15.21
CA ALA A 116 -7.15 -5.07 14.60
C ALA A 116 -7.75 -4.11 15.63
N ARG A 117 -8.15 -4.63 16.79
CA ARG A 117 -8.72 -3.85 17.91
C ARG A 117 -7.67 -3.36 18.93
N SER A 118 -6.40 -3.68 18.70
CA SER A 118 -5.30 -3.25 19.56
C SER A 118 -5.23 -1.72 19.65
N MET A 119 -4.63 -1.22 20.72
CA MET A 119 -4.46 0.22 20.91
C MET A 119 -3.63 0.88 19.78
N PRO A 120 -2.50 0.29 19.31
CA PRO A 120 -1.75 0.83 18.17
C PRO A 120 -2.57 0.94 16.88
N ALA A 121 -3.37 -0.08 16.55
CA ALA A 121 -4.19 -0.09 15.34
C ALA A 121 -5.30 0.98 15.36
N ARG A 122 -5.96 1.19 16.52
CA ARG A 122 -6.98 2.24 16.68
C ARG A 122 -6.40 3.64 16.57
N TRP A 123 -5.26 3.87 17.22
CA TRP A 123 -4.53 5.13 17.12
C TRP A 123 -4.11 5.41 15.68
N LEU A 124 -3.58 4.40 14.99
CA LEU A 124 -3.14 4.50 13.59
C LEU A 124 -4.30 4.82 12.65
N LEU A 125 -5.47 4.19 12.83
CA LEU A 125 -6.65 4.46 12.01
C LEU A 125 -7.07 5.94 12.13
N SER A 126 -7.13 6.47 13.35
CA SER A 126 -7.47 7.87 13.60
C SER A 126 -6.46 8.82 12.96
N HIS A 127 -5.17 8.56 13.12
CA HIS A 127 -4.11 9.35 12.48
C HIS A 127 -4.20 9.29 10.94
N ALA A 128 -4.39 8.10 10.38
CA ALA A 128 -4.45 7.89 8.94
C ALA A 128 -5.67 8.58 8.30
N LEU A 129 -6.83 8.54 8.96
CA LEU A 129 -8.03 9.28 8.54
C LEU A 129 -7.81 10.79 8.58
N GLN A 130 -7.25 11.32 9.67
CA GLN A 130 -6.95 12.75 9.78
C GLN A 130 -6.00 13.20 8.66
N ARG A 131 -4.95 12.41 8.37
CA ARG A 131 -4.02 12.69 7.27
C ARG A 131 -4.70 12.63 5.91
N LEU A 132 -5.48 11.59 5.65
CA LEU A 132 -6.18 11.42 4.37
C LEU A 132 -7.14 12.58 4.12
N THR A 133 -7.93 12.95 5.13
CA THR A 133 -8.89 14.03 5.06
C THR A 133 -8.22 15.38 4.87
N ALA A 134 -7.18 15.67 5.66
CA ALA A 134 -6.48 16.95 5.58
C ALA A 134 -5.73 17.16 4.26
N GLN A 135 -5.22 16.09 3.63
CA GLN A 135 -4.37 16.20 2.44
C GLN A 135 -5.12 15.99 1.12
N PHE A 136 -6.15 15.15 1.09
CA PHE A 136 -6.69 14.65 -0.17
C PHE A 136 -8.21 14.76 -0.30
N ILE A 137 -8.94 15.16 0.74
CA ILE A 137 -10.41 15.18 0.70
C ILE A 137 -10.92 16.61 0.65
N CYS A 138 -11.78 16.90 -0.32
CA CYS A 138 -12.57 18.12 -0.38
C CYS A 138 -14.05 17.80 -0.51
N MET A 139 -14.90 18.58 0.14
CA MET A 139 -16.34 18.56 -0.13
C MET A 139 -16.66 19.53 -1.26
N PHE A 140 -17.50 19.12 -2.20
CA PHE A 140 -17.99 20.00 -3.26
C PHE A 140 -19.52 20.11 -3.21
N VAL A 141 -20.02 21.32 -3.37
CA VAL A 141 -21.47 21.55 -3.52
C VAL A 141 -21.82 21.33 -4.97
N GLY A 142 -22.80 20.46 -5.24
CA GLY A 142 -23.29 20.23 -6.59
C GLY A 142 -23.73 21.55 -7.22
N GLU A 143 -23.28 21.77 -8.46
CA GLU A 143 -23.44 22.97 -9.30
C GLU A 143 -24.60 23.90 -8.92
N THR A 144 -24.29 25.05 -8.32
CA THR A 144 -25.01 26.29 -8.66
C THR A 144 -24.31 26.88 -9.88
N GLU A 145 -25.08 27.10 -10.96
CA GLU A 145 -24.66 27.55 -12.30
C GLU A 145 -23.85 28.87 -12.34
N SER A 146 -23.54 29.46 -11.19
CA SER A 146 -22.90 30.78 -11.06
C SER A 146 -21.36 30.74 -11.01
N GLN A 147 -20.73 29.56 -10.94
CA GLN A 147 -19.28 29.42 -10.80
C GLN A 147 -18.62 28.66 -11.98
N GLU A 148 -19.32 28.49 -13.10
CA GLU A 148 -18.84 27.75 -14.27
C GLU A 148 -17.78 28.47 -15.12
N ARG A 149 -17.48 29.75 -14.85
CA ARG A 149 -16.63 30.58 -15.73
C ARG A 149 -15.19 30.80 -15.23
N ALA A 150 -14.82 30.35 -14.03
CA ALA A 150 -13.51 30.70 -13.45
C ALA A 150 -12.55 29.52 -13.21
N SER A 151 -13.02 28.29 -12.91
CA SER A 151 -12.13 27.14 -12.71
C SER A 151 -12.08 26.23 -13.94
N SER A 152 -10.87 25.97 -14.43
CA SER A 152 -10.62 25.00 -15.51
C SER A 152 -10.68 23.55 -15.05
N ASN A 153 -10.92 23.30 -13.76
CA ASN A 153 -10.90 21.96 -13.18
C ASN A 153 -12.33 21.59 -12.75
N LYS A 154 -12.75 20.35 -13.05
CA LYS A 154 -14.09 19.86 -12.73
C LYS A 154 -14.01 18.52 -11.99
N PRO A 155 -15.03 18.18 -11.17
CA PRO A 155 -15.17 16.84 -10.62
C PRO A 155 -15.56 15.86 -11.73
N HIS A 156 -14.82 14.75 -11.85
CA HIS A 156 -15.08 13.67 -12.78
C HIS A 156 -15.31 12.35 -12.03
N TYR A 157 -16.03 11.43 -12.69
CA TYR A 157 -16.21 10.04 -12.23
C TYR A 157 -16.83 9.91 -10.84
N ALA A 158 -17.73 10.81 -10.44
CA ALA A 158 -18.47 10.67 -9.19
C ALA A 158 -19.48 9.52 -9.28
N VAL A 159 -19.56 8.68 -8.26
CA VAL A 159 -20.64 7.70 -8.11
C VAL A 159 -21.58 8.20 -7.02
N ARG A 160 -22.78 8.63 -7.42
CA ARG A 160 -23.77 9.22 -6.49
C ARG A 160 -24.45 8.12 -5.68
N SER A 161 -24.48 8.29 -4.35
CA SER A 161 -25.45 7.62 -3.47
C SER A 161 -26.35 8.68 -2.89
N GLU A 162 -27.64 8.36 -2.77
CA GLU A 162 -28.58 9.19 -2.02
C GLU A 162 -28.07 9.35 -0.58
N GLY A 163 -28.10 10.58 -0.06
CA GLY A 163 -27.69 10.92 1.30
C GLY A 163 -26.17 10.91 1.58
N ALA A 164 -25.32 10.56 0.63
CA ALA A 164 -23.87 10.56 0.83
C ALA A 164 -23.27 11.97 0.60
N PRO A 165 -22.21 12.35 1.34
CA PRO A 165 -21.51 13.60 1.08
C PRO A 165 -20.83 13.58 -0.30
N ASN A 166 -20.87 14.72 -0.98
CA ASN A 166 -20.18 14.91 -2.25
C ASN A 166 -18.69 15.12 -1.99
N ILE A 167 -17.94 14.02 -1.96
CA ILE A 167 -16.49 14.00 -1.74
C ILE A 167 -15.75 13.99 -3.08
N MET A 168 -14.67 14.77 -3.16
CA MET A 168 -13.76 14.83 -4.30
C MET A 168 -12.30 14.77 -3.84
N ILE A 169 -11.46 14.11 -4.64
CA ILE A 169 -9.99 14.15 -4.52
C ILE A 169 -9.45 15.23 -5.47
N PRO A 170 -8.85 16.33 -4.97
CA PRO A 170 -8.50 17.51 -5.77
C PRO A 170 -7.17 17.34 -6.54
N LEU A 171 -7.06 16.30 -7.39
CA LEU A 171 -5.80 15.92 -8.04
C LEU A 171 -5.20 17.05 -8.88
N ALA A 172 -6.02 17.73 -9.70
CA ALA A 172 -5.57 18.85 -10.52
C ALA A 172 -4.99 19.99 -9.66
N SER A 173 -5.67 20.35 -8.57
CA SER A 173 -5.21 21.39 -7.64
C SER A 173 -3.89 21.00 -6.96
N ILE A 174 -3.77 19.75 -6.49
CA ILE A 174 -2.56 19.24 -5.83
C ILE A 174 -1.36 19.21 -6.79
N VAL A 175 -1.56 18.82 -8.05
CA VAL A 175 -0.47 18.84 -9.02
C VAL A 175 -0.08 20.27 -9.38
N GLN A 176 -1.06 21.18 -9.53
CA GLN A 176 -0.81 22.58 -9.87
C GLN A 176 -0.11 23.37 -8.76
N SER A 177 -0.28 23.02 -7.48
CA SER A 177 0.47 23.64 -6.39
C SER A 177 1.96 23.27 -6.41
N GLY A 178 2.30 22.15 -7.05
CA GLY A 178 3.68 21.71 -7.25
C GLY A 178 4.40 21.33 -5.95
N GLY A 179 5.73 21.26 -5.99
CA GLY A 179 6.55 21.08 -4.79
C GLY A 179 6.27 19.79 -4.00
N GLU A 180 6.13 19.93 -2.68
CA GLU A 180 5.88 18.82 -1.74
C GLU A 180 4.45 18.26 -1.86
N ASP A 181 3.47 19.10 -2.20
CA ASP A 181 2.07 18.70 -2.37
C ASP A 181 1.91 17.70 -3.52
N ALA A 182 2.51 17.98 -4.67
CA ALA A 182 2.47 17.05 -5.81
C ALA A 182 3.18 15.71 -5.49
N GLN A 183 4.21 15.73 -4.64
CA GLN A 183 4.88 14.49 -4.19
C GLN A 183 4.00 13.69 -3.22
N SER A 184 3.15 14.36 -2.43
CA SER A 184 2.22 13.71 -1.51
C SER A 184 1.27 12.74 -2.21
N LEU A 185 0.97 12.94 -3.50
CA LEU A 185 0.13 12.01 -4.29
C LEU A 185 0.64 10.56 -4.29
N ALA A 186 1.93 10.34 -4.04
CA ALA A 186 2.48 8.99 -3.88
C ALA A 186 1.92 8.25 -2.66
N SER A 187 1.48 8.95 -1.62
CA SER A 187 0.92 8.36 -0.39
C SER A 187 -0.60 8.19 -0.44
N LEU A 188 -1.31 8.81 -1.39
CA LEU A 188 -2.77 8.76 -1.49
C LEU A 188 -3.32 7.32 -1.43
N VAL A 189 -2.85 6.45 -2.33
CA VAL A 189 -3.34 5.06 -2.42
C VAL A 189 -2.88 4.20 -1.24
N PRO A 190 -1.59 4.20 -0.84
CA PRO A 190 -1.15 3.49 0.37
C PRO A 190 -1.89 3.91 1.64
N LEU A 191 -2.13 5.21 1.81
CA LEU A 191 -2.85 5.74 2.97
C LEU A 191 -4.32 5.32 2.94
N PHE A 192 -4.99 5.41 1.79
CA PHE A 192 -6.35 4.91 1.63
C PHE A 192 -6.45 3.41 1.91
N HIS A 193 -5.50 2.61 1.43
CA HIS A 193 -5.49 1.17 1.68
C HIS A 193 -5.28 0.84 3.17
N LEU A 194 -4.42 1.58 3.87
CA LEU A 194 -4.24 1.46 5.32
C LEU A 194 -5.55 1.77 6.07
N VAL A 195 -6.21 2.89 5.73
CA VAL A 195 -7.50 3.28 6.31
C VAL A 195 -8.58 2.23 6.02
N TRP A 196 -8.63 1.72 4.79
CA TRP A 196 -9.54 0.64 4.38
C TRP A 196 -9.34 -0.61 5.24
N THR A 197 -8.09 -1.08 5.33
CA THR A 197 -7.75 -2.33 6.02
C THR A 197 -8.06 -2.24 7.50
N LEU A 198 -7.59 -1.19 8.17
CA LEU A 198 -7.84 -0.97 9.60
C LEU A 198 -9.32 -0.72 9.89
N GLY A 199 -9.99 0.09 9.06
CA GLY A 199 -11.40 0.41 9.24
C GLY A 199 -12.29 -0.82 9.08
N LEU A 200 -12.02 -1.66 8.07
CA LEU A 200 -12.74 -2.91 7.86
C LEU A 200 -12.52 -3.89 9.01
N ALA A 201 -11.27 -4.05 9.47
CA ALA A 201 -10.94 -4.98 10.54
C ALA A 201 -11.49 -4.52 11.92
N GLN A 202 -11.55 -3.21 12.17
CA GLN A 202 -12.07 -2.67 13.43
C GLN A 202 -13.59 -2.63 13.51
N HIS A 203 -14.24 -2.22 12.42
CA HIS A 203 -15.68 -1.89 12.42
C HIS A 203 -16.52 -2.88 11.61
N GLY A 204 -15.96 -3.58 10.63
CA GLY A 204 -16.71 -4.41 9.69
C GLY A 204 -17.49 -3.58 8.66
N TYR A 205 -17.76 -4.18 7.49
CA TYR A 205 -18.37 -3.48 6.35
C TYR A 205 -19.87 -3.15 6.53
N GLU A 206 -20.55 -3.82 7.46
CA GLU A 206 -21.98 -3.57 7.74
C GLU A 206 -22.19 -2.43 8.75
N SER A 207 -21.13 -1.97 9.41
CA SER A 207 -21.24 -0.96 10.45
C SER A 207 -21.67 0.41 9.94
N GLU A 208 -22.32 1.18 10.81
CA GLU A 208 -22.64 2.58 10.56
C GLU A 208 -21.39 3.42 10.32
N TRP A 209 -20.32 3.15 11.07
CA TRP A 209 -19.04 3.82 10.88
C TRP A 209 -18.49 3.60 9.46
N PHE A 210 -18.47 2.35 8.98
CA PHE A 210 -18.01 2.05 7.62
C PHE A 210 -18.86 2.76 6.56
N ARG A 211 -20.19 2.79 6.75
CA ARG A 211 -21.11 3.49 5.87
C ARG A 211 -20.89 5.00 5.82
N ASN A 212 -20.48 5.62 6.93
CA ASN A 212 -20.31 7.06 7.02
C ASN A 212 -18.91 7.51 6.61
N GLU A 213 -17.87 6.74 6.94
CA GLU A 213 -16.48 7.16 6.74
C GLU A 213 -15.85 6.56 5.47
N LEU A 214 -16.01 5.25 5.24
CA LEU A 214 -15.32 4.55 4.15
C LEU A 214 -16.16 4.48 2.87
N TRP A 215 -17.47 4.24 2.99
CA TRP A 215 -18.35 4.13 1.82
C TRP A 215 -18.32 5.36 0.91
N PRO A 216 -18.35 6.61 1.42
CA PRO A 216 -18.29 7.80 0.57
C PRO A 216 -16.98 7.89 -0.22
N LEU A 217 -15.87 7.37 0.31
CA LEU A 217 -14.58 7.33 -0.40
C LEU A 217 -14.61 6.41 -1.62
N LEU A 218 -15.41 5.35 -1.62
CA LEU A 218 -15.62 4.49 -2.79
C LEU A 218 -16.42 5.21 -3.89
N GLY A 219 -17.25 6.18 -3.49
CA GLY A 219 -18.04 7.03 -4.38
C GLY A 219 -17.37 8.35 -4.80
N ALA A 220 -16.24 8.70 -4.18
CA ALA A 220 -15.58 9.99 -4.35
C ALA A 220 -15.22 10.29 -5.82
N ALA A 221 -15.46 11.54 -6.22
CA ALA A 221 -15.05 12.08 -7.50
C ALA A 221 -13.54 12.37 -7.52
N VAL A 222 -12.98 12.59 -8.71
CA VAL A 222 -11.61 13.11 -8.87
C VAL A 222 -11.65 14.44 -9.62
N GLU A 223 -10.96 15.44 -9.11
CA GLU A 223 -10.79 16.71 -9.80
C GLU A 223 -9.75 16.54 -10.90
N LEU A 224 -10.14 16.77 -12.15
CA LEU A 224 -9.24 16.69 -13.29
C LEU A 224 -9.25 17.98 -14.12
N PRO A 225 -8.16 18.28 -14.85
CA PRO A 225 -8.13 19.41 -15.79
C PRO A 225 -9.13 19.22 -16.93
N ARG A 226 -9.91 20.25 -17.28
CA ARG A 226 -10.93 20.22 -18.37
C ARG A 226 -10.35 19.86 -19.75
N ALA A 227 -9.05 20.09 -19.94
CA ALA A 227 -8.40 19.96 -21.23
C ALA A 227 -7.99 18.51 -21.59
N LEU A 228 -8.26 17.53 -20.72
CA LEU A 228 -8.19 16.08 -21.00
C LEU A 228 -9.00 15.66 -22.24
N CYS A 229 -10.02 16.45 -22.61
CA CYS A 229 -10.89 16.15 -23.75
C CYS A 229 -10.57 16.97 -25.02
N SER A 230 -9.53 17.81 -25.02
CA SER A 230 -9.20 18.63 -26.20
C SER A 230 -8.16 17.95 -27.08
N LYS A 231 -8.52 17.62 -28.32
CA LYS A 231 -7.64 17.02 -29.34
C LYS A 231 -6.47 17.92 -29.78
N THR A 232 -6.32 19.11 -29.19
CA THR A 232 -5.30 20.11 -29.53
C THR A 232 -4.22 20.15 -28.45
N ALA A 233 -3.54 19.02 -28.22
CA ALA A 233 -2.35 18.93 -27.36
C ALA A 233 -1.08 19.51 -28.04
N GLY A 234 -1.15 19.86 -29.33
CA GLY A 234 0.00 20.25 -30.15
C GLY A 234 0.73 21.54 -29.75
N SER A 235 0.26 22.30 -28.76
CA SER A 235 0.92 23.53 -28.29
C SER A 235 1.18 23.60 -26.78
N TRP A 236 1.10 22.48 -26.07
CA TRP A 236 1.28 22.49 -24.62
C TRP A 236 2.76 22.52 -24.26
N GLY A 237 3.14 23.38 -23.31
CA GLY A 237 4.49 23.34 -22.74
C GLY A 237 4.75 22.03 -21.99
N ASN A 238 6.02 21.60 -21.96
CA ASN A 238 6.45 20.34 -21.35
C ASN A 238 5.94 20.14 -19.90
N ASP A 239 5.86 21.21 -19.10
CA ASP A 239 5.38 21.13 -17.72
C ASP A 239 3.88 20.83 -17.63
N ARG A 240 3.04 21.46 -18.46
CA ARG A 240 1.59 21.18 -18.46
C ARG A 240 1.29 19.74 -18.87
N PHE A 241 2.06 19.20 -19.82
CA PHE A 241 1.93 17.81 -20.23
C PHE A 241 2.37 16.84 -19.12
N ARG A 242 3.47 17.15 -18.41
CA ARG A 242 3.90 16.37 -17.23
C ARG A 242 2.83 16.35 -16.15
N ASP A 243 2.27 17.51 -15.84
CA ASP A 243 1.28 17.69 -14.79
C ASP A 243 -0.03 16.96 -15.12
N GLN A 244 -0.48 17.02 -16.38
CA GLN A 244 -1.61 16.24 -16.89
C GLN A 244 -1.37 14.74 -16.74
N ARG A 245 -0.19 14.24 -17.13
CA ARG A 245 0.15 12.82 -16.97
C ARG A 245 0.17 12.38 -15.52
N LEU A 246 0.65 13.24 -14.60
CA LEU A 246 0.65 12.96 -13.18
C LEU A 246 -0.79 12.88 -12.63
N CYS A 247 -1.66 13.82 -13.00
CA CYS A 247 -3.08 13.81 -12.64
C CYS A 247 -3.76 12.52 -13.11
N LEU A 248 -3.55 12.14 -14.37
CA LEU A 248 -4.12 10.93 -14.97
C LEU A 248 -3.61 9.66 -14.28
N ALA A 249 -2.30 9.56 -14.02
CA ALA A 249 -1.72 8.43 -13.32
C ALA A 249 -2.27 8.30 -11.89
N ALA A 250 -2.39 9.42 -11.16
CA ALA A 250 -2.98 9.45 -9.83
C ALA A 250 -4.46 9.03 -9.85
N ALA A 251 -5.25 9.54 -10.80
CA ALA A 251 -6.65 9.17 -10.96
C ALA A 251 -6.83 7.69 -11.32
N LEU A 252 -6.02 7.16 -12.22
CA LEU A 252 -6.03 5.72 -12.54
C LEU A 252 -5.73 4.86 -11.33
N ASN A 253 -4.70 5.22 -10.55
CA ASN A 253 -4.34 4.46 -9.34
C ASN A 253 -5.44 4.55 -8.27
N TRP A 254 -6.06 5.72 -8.11
CA TRP A 254 -7.19 5.93 -7.20
C TRP A 254 -8.41 5.08 -7.60
N LEU A 255 -8.85 5.14 -8.85
CA LEU A 255 -9.96 4.35 -9.36
C LEU A 255 -9.69 2.84 -9.23
N ARG A 256 -8.45 2.39 -9.53
CA ARG A 256 -8.06 0.98 -9.33
C ARG A 256 -8.14 0.55 -7.87
N ALA A 257 -7.75 1.41 -6.93
CA ALA A 257 -7.87 1.13 -5.50
C ALA A 257 -9.35 1.00 -5.07
N GLN A 258 -10.23 1.89 -5.55
CA GLN A 258 -11.67 1.80 -5.30
C GLN A 258 -12.27 0.51 -5.90
N VAL A 259 -11.90 0.16 -7.14
CA VAL A 259 -12.32 -1.10 -7.79
C VAL A 259 -11.92 -2.31 -6.97
N HIS A 260 -10.68 -2.33 -6.44
CA HIS A 260 -10.21 -3.42 -5.59
C HIS A 260 -11.05 -3.54 -4.31
N CYS A 261 -11.27 -2.43 -3.60
CA CYS A 261 -12.06 -2.43 -2.36
C CYS A 261 -13.52 -2.85 -2.62
N LEU A 262 -14.12 -2.39 -3.72
CA LEU A 262 -15.47 -2.78 -4.13
C LEU A 262 -15.55 -4.25 -4.52
N ALA A 263 -14.53 -4.79 -5.20
CA ALA A 263 -14.47 -6.21 -5.54
C ALA A 263 -14.44 -7.09 -4.27
N VAL A 264 -13.69 -6.68 -3.24
CA VAL A 264 -13.70 -7.35 -1.93
C VAL A 264 -15.10 -7.35 -1.33
N LEU A 265 -15.82 -6.21 -1.33
CA LEU A 265 -17.19 -6.15 -0.82
C LEU A 265 -18.20 -6.99 -1.61
N VAL A 266 -18.03 -7.08 -2.94
CA VAL A 266 -18.86 -7.95 -3.79
C VAL A 266 -18.66 -9.42 -3.44
N GLN A 267 -17.42 -9.83 -3.17
CA GLN A 267 -17.13 -11.19 -2.69
C GLN A 267 -17.80 -11.48 -1.34
N GLN A 268 -17.98 -10.46 -0.50
CA GLN A 268 -18.72 -10.54 0.76
C GLN A 268 -20.25 -10.43 0.60
N GLY A 269 -20.77 -10.37 -0.64
CA GLY A 269 -22.22 -10.39 -0.92
C GLY A 269 -22.91 -9.02 -0.97
N SER A 270 -22.16 -7.91 -1.00
CA SER A 270 -22.76 -6.57 -1.08
C SER A 270 -23.28 -6.24 -2.49
N GLU A 271 -24.61 -6.18 -2.65
CA GLU A 271 -25.25 -5.82 -3.93
C GLU A 271 -25.06 -4.33 -4.30
N LEU A 272 -25.01 -3.44 -3.31
CA LEU A 272 -24.72 -2.03 -3.56
C LEU A 272 -23.29 -1.86 -4.08
N ALA A 273 -22.33 -2.62 -3.53
CA ALA A 273 -20.95 -2.63 -4.01
C ALA A 273 -20.85 -3.12 -5.44
N ARG A 274 -21.68 -4.09 -5.86
CA ARG A 274 -21.75 -4.57 -7.24
C ARG A 274 -22.11 -3.46 -8.22
N THR A 275 -23.05 -2.60 -7.84
CA THR A 275 -23.48 -1.46 -8.66
C THR A 275 -22.37 -0.42 -8.79
N TYR A 276 -21.73 -0.07 -7.67
CA TYR A 276 -20.57 0.83 -7.64
C TYR A 276 -19.39 0.27 -8.44
N LEU A 277 -19.11 -1.03 -8.31
CA LEU A 277 -18.03 -1.70 -9.02
C LEU A 277 -18.21 -1.59 -10.53
N LYS A 278 -19.42 -1.82 -11.03
CA LYS A 278 -19.73 -1.70 -12.46
C LYS A 278 -19.42 -0.28 -12.97
N GLN A 279 -19.93 0.75 -12.29
CA GLN A 279 -19.69 2.14 -12.69
C GLN A 279 -18.20 2.52 -12.60
N ARG A 280 -17.48 2.02 -11.59
CA ARG A 280 -16.03 2.26 -11.45
C ARG A 280 -15.21 1.59 -12.53
N LEU A 281 -15.59 0.39 -12.97
CA LEU A 281 -14.96 -0.27 -14.11
C LEU A 281 -15.20 0.51 -15.41
N GLU A 282 -16.42 1.02 -15.62
CA GLU A 282 -16.74 1.90 -16.77
C GLU A 282 -15.87 3.17 -16.75
N HIS A 283 -15.80 3.87 -15.60
CA HIS A 283 -14.94 5.04 -15.42
C HIS A 283 -13.45 4.72 -15.67
N LEU A 284 -12.97 3.57 -15.21
CA LEU A 284 -11.59 3.14 -15.43
C LEU A 284 -11.30 2.89 -16.91
N THR A 285 -12.23 2.24 -17.63
CA THR A 285 -12.09 2.02 -19.08
C THR A 285 -12.11 3.31 -19.89
N GLU A 286 -12.95 4.27 -19.51
CA GLU A 286 -12.99 5.59 -20.15
C GLU A 286 -11.67 6.34 -19.94
N LEU A 287 -11.17 6.34 -18.71
CA LEU A 287 -9.92 7.02 -18.36
C LEU A 287 -8.70 6.36 -19.03
N ASP A 288 -8.60 5.03 -19.03
CA ASP A 288 -7.52 4.30 -19.71
C ASP A 288 -7.57 4.53 -21.24
N ALA A 289 -8.76 4.62 -21.84
CA ALA A 289 -8.91 4.96 -23.27
C ALA A 289 -8.49 6.41 -23.58
N GLY A 290 -8.84 7.37 -22.71
CA GLY A 290 -8.40 8.76 -22.83
C GLY A 290 -6.87 8.89 -22.76
N VAL A 291 -6.23 8.21 -21.80
CA VAL A 291 -4.76 8.18 -21.65
C VAL A 291 -4.07 7.59 -22.88
N ALA A 292 -4.62 6.52 -23.45
CA ALA A 292 -4.09 5.91 -24.67
C ALA A 292 -4.17 6.88 -25.87
N SER A 293 -5.28 7.59 -26.05
CA SER A 293 -5.44 8.57 -27.13
C SER A 293 -4.45 9.74 -27.04
N GLU A 294 -4.07 10.16 -25.83
CA GLU A 294 -3.11 11.25 -25.62
C GLU A 294 -1.65 10.81 -25.88
N THR A 295 -1.32 9.53 -25.68
CA THR A 295 0.06 9.03 -25.87
C THR A 295 0.45 8.89 -27.34
N PHE A 296 -0.51 8.71 -28.25
CA PHE A 296 -0.26 8.61 -29.71
C PHE A 296 -0.15 9.97 -30.42
N ALA A 297 -0.43 11.09 -29.75
CA ALA A 297 -0.37 12.43 -30.36
C ALA A 297 1.00 13.13 -30.25
N VAL A 298 2.01 12.48 -29.64
CA VAL A 298 3.35 13.06 -29.47
C VAL A 298 4.27 12.65 -30.64
N PRO A 299 4.87 13.58 -31.40
CA PRO A 299 5.91 13.23 -32.37
C PRO A 299 7.10 12.64 -31.62
N GLN A 300 7.51 11.42 -32.01
CA GLN A 300 8.70 10.76 -31.50
C GLN A 300 9.96 11.60 -31.77
N ARG A 301 10.32 12.51 -30.87
CA ARG A 301 11.71 12.94 -30.70
C ARG A 301 12.02 13.10 -29.23
N GLN A 302 13.08 12.41 -28.83
CA GLN A 302 13.73 12.39 -27.52
C GLN A 302 13.19 11.34 -26.55
N ALA A 303 13.93 10.23 -26.51
CA ALA A 303 13.89 9.25 -25.44
C ALA A 303 14.19 9.94 -24.11
N LEU A 304 13.15 10.16 -23.31
CA LEU A 304 13.29 10.54 -21.91
C LEU A 304 13.68 9.29 -21.11
N SER A 305 14.69 9.48 -20.25
CA SER A 305 15.26 8.52 -19.30
C SER A 305 14.18 7.77 -18.48
N PRO A 306 14.39 6.49 -18.07
CA PRO A 306 13.35 5.62 -17.51
C PRO A 306 12.87 5.96 -16.08
N THR A 307 13.17 7.14 -15.53
CA THR A 307 13.09 7.38 -14.08
C THR A 307 11.71 7.77 -13.54
N ALA A 308 10.61 7.69 -14.30
CA ALA A 308 9.28 8.12 -13.83
C ALA A 308 8.15 7.10 -14.08
N ALA A 309 8.47 5.82 -14.20
CA ALA A 309 7.47 4.77 -14.06
C ALA A 309 7.25 4.49 -12.56
N ILE A 310 6.53 5.35 -11.87
CA ILE A 310 5.89 4.95 -10.60
C ILE A 310 4.73 4.01 -10.97
N ARG A 311 5.07 2.79 -11.37
CA ARG A 311 4.18 1.65 -11.36
C ARG A 311 4.30 1.06 -9.97
N PHE A 312 3.38 1.42 -9.08
CA PHE A 312 3.11 0.58 -7.92
C PHE A 312 2.51 -0.72 -8.46
N ARG A 313 3.35 -1.73 -8.63
CA ARG A 313 2.88 -3.09 -8.80
C ARG A 313 2.52 -3.59 -7.41
N ILE A 314 1.30 -3.33 -6.97
CA ILE A 314 0.74 -4.04 -5.83
C ILE A 314 0.53 -5.48 -6.32
N VAL A 315 1.48 -6.35 -6.00
CA VAL A 315 1.38 -7.78 -6.29
C VAL A 315 0.51 -8.38 -5.20
N PHE A 316 -0.79 -8.44 -5.44
CA PHE A 316 -1.68 -9.30 -4.66
C PHE A 316 -1.44 -10.74 -5.13
N GLN A 317 -0.69 -11.51 -4.33
CA GLN A 317 -0.78 -12.96 -4.40
C GLN A 317 -1.89 -13.39 -3.43
N PRO A 318 -3.02 -13.94 -3.90
CA PRO A 318 -3.87 -14.71 -3.01
C PRO A 318 -3.08 -15.94 -2.57
N ARG A 319 -2.72 -16.03 -1.28
CA ARG A 319 -2.22 -17.29 -0.74
C ARG A 319 -3.38 -18.28 -0.77
N SER A 320 -3.18 -19.37 -1.51
CA SER A 320 -4.10 -20.50 -1.61
C SER A 320 -4.39 -21.10 -0.22
N PRO A 321 -5.62 -21.57 0.07
CA PRO A 321 -6.03 -22.11 1.38
C PRO A 321 -5.43 -23.50 1.70
N HIS A 322 -4.34 -23.90 1.05
CA HIS A 322 -3.69 -25.19 1.28
C HIS A 322 -2.26 -25.01 1.76
N GLY A 323 -2.14 -24.87 3.09
CA GLY A 323 -1.22 -25.64 3.93
C GLY A 323 0.27 -25.42 3.75
N CYS A 324 0.88 -24.77 4.75
CA CYS A 324 2.25 -25.11 5.16
C CYS A 324 2.33 -25.15 6.69
N SER A 325 1.88 -26.28 7.25
CA SER A 325 2.16 -26.67 8.63
C SER A 325 3.63 -27.09 8.72
N LEU A 326 4.46 -26.24 9.35
CA LEU A 326 5.81 -26.64 9.76
C LEU A 326 5.70 -27.57 10.98
N ARG A 327 5.45 -28.86 10.75
CA ARG A 327 5.73 -29.90 11.74
C ARG A 327 7.23 -30.13 11.82
N ARG A 328 7.78 -29.93 13.02
CA ARG A 328 9.06 -30.49 13.47
C ARG A 328 9.15 -31.98 13.11
N SER A 329 10.22 -32.40 12.45
CA SER A 329 10.74 -33.75 12.64
C SER A 329 12.24 -33.83 12.37
N GLN A 330 12.86 -34.72 13.14
CA GLN A 330 14.28 -34.96 13.33
C GLN A 330 14.87 -35.87 12.23
N VAL A 331 16.20 -35.73 12.02
CA VAL A 331 17.18 -36.76 11.56
C VAL A 331 17.32 -37.00 10.02
N PRO A 332 18.55 -37.27 9.51
CA PRO A 332 19.01 -36.81 8.19
C PRO A 332 18.96 -37.89 7.10
N VAL A 333 18.83 -37.43 5.85
CA VAL A 333 18.85 -38.29 4.66
C VAL A 333 20.27 -38.34 4.07
N GLN A 334 20.85 -39.54 4.00
CA GLN A 334 22.06 -39.85 3.25
C GLN A 334 21.83 -39.73 1.73
N MET A 335 22.87 -39.27 1.03
CA MET A 335 22.94 -39.11 -0.42
C MET A 335 23.01 -40.45 -1.20
N PRO A 336 22.72 -40.44 -2.52
CA PRO A 336 22.42 -41.63 -3.30
C PRO A 336 23.69 -42.27 -3.89
N SER A 337 23.65 -43.58 -4.12
CA SER A 337 24.60 -44.24 -5.01
C SER A 337 23.90 -45.09 -6.07
N CYS A 338 24.47 -45.01 -7.26
CA CYS A 338 24.09 -45.63 -8.52
C CYS A 338 24.07 -47.17 -8.46
N GLY A 339 23.34 -47.79 -9.39
CA GLY A 339 23.63 -49.16 -9.80
C GLY A 339 22.47 -49.88 -10.46
N ARG A 340 22.56 -50.05 -11.79
CA ARG A 340 21.76 -51.00 -12.56
C ARG A 340 21.87 -52.40 -11.96
N CYS A 341 20.80 -53.20 -12.03
CA CYS A 341 20.72 -54.38 -12.89
C CYS A 341 19.44 -55.20 -12.65
N ALA A 342 18.79 -55.49 -13.78
CA ALA A 342 18.26 -56.79 -14.21
C ALA A 342 17.02 -57.41 -13.54
N ASN A 343 16.08 -57.75 -14.45
CA ASN A 343 15.19 -58.91 -14.45
C ASN A 343 14.04 -58.88 -13.44
N SER A 344 12.82 -59.34 -13.73
CA SER A 344 12.19 -59.98 -14.88
C SER A 344 10.75 -60.27 -14.43
N ALA A 345 9.78 -60.20 -15.34
CA ALA A 345 8.48 -60.89 -15.27
C ALA A 345 7.51 -60.39 -14.15
N ALA A 346 6.19 -60.30 -14.33
CA ALA A 346 5.28 -60.64 -15.40
C ALA A 346 3.93 -59.91 -15.14
N THR A 347 3.15 -59.78 -16.21
CA THR A 347 1.67 -59.89 -16.24
C THR A 347 0.79 -58.93 -15.41
N THR A 348 0.20 -57.98 -16.12
CA THR A 348 -1.25 -57.63 -16.04
C THR A 348 -2.15 -58.86 -16.28
N PRO A 349 -3.49 -58.82 -16.08
CA PRO A 349 -4.34 -57.84 -15.38
C PRO A 349 -5.44 -58.48 -14.48
N LEU A 350 -6.07 -57.67 -13.62
CA LEU A 350 -7.53 -57.44 -13.53
C LEU A 350 -7.82 -56.35 -12.50
#